data_AF-E1T9P7-F1
#
_entry.id   AF-E1T9P7-F1
#
_cell.length_a   1.000
_cell.length_b   1.000
_cell.length_c   1.000
_cell.angle_alpha   90.00
_cell.angle_beta   90.00
_cell.angle_gamma   90.00
#
_symmetry.space_group_name_H-M   'P 1'
#
loop_
_entity.id
_entity.type
_entity.pdbx_description
1 polymer ?
#
loop_
_entity_poly.entity_id
_entity_poly.type
_entity_poly.pdbx_seq_one_letter_code
_entity_poly.pdbx_strand_id
1 'polypeptide(L)'
;MDATAHFIRKLDAVPGWREARLSNFVAAMDLDGMLSEPIDKMKPIALPPEIDLQHAVVTRYLELCDLVLSVKSCEYYFRRFPFNGLPVTPHEHLSNVCELYFSRIYQFKERLKNLVDAVDVLVPKHGIQFGPFIKQFAKEFDQEIRERNQIHHFERFADLDIERVYLTGMHDIAFPNKGWKAEQRLYYRKVAKEWAQRVRKRGARLDAFLDAVAEALLRGCPFLADRG
;
A
#
# COMPACT_ATOMS: atom_id res chain seq x y z
N MET A 1 -16.47 -6.06 -16.64
CA MET A 1 -16.49 -5.40 -15.31
C MET A 1 -15.20 -5.80 -14.62
N ASP A 2 -14.50 -4.82 -14.04
CA ASP A 2 -13.32 -5.02 -13.19
C ASP A 2 -13.66 -6.04 -12.07
N ALA A 3 -12.80 -7.07 -11.89
CA ALA A 3 -12.99 -8.12 -10.90
C ALA A 3 -13.00 -7.56 -9.47
N THR A 4 -12.21 -6.51 -9.20
CA THR A 4 -12.22 -5.77 -7.94
C THR A 4 -13.59 -5.16 -7.66
N ALA A 5 -14.20 -4.52 -8.67
CA ALA A 5 -15.53 -3.96 -8.53
C ALA A 5 -16.60 -5.04 -8.30
N HIS A 6 -16.46 -6.20 -8.95
CA HIS A 6 -17.35 -7.34 -8.71
C HIS A 6 -17.19 -7.87 -7.28
N PHE A 7 -15.95 -8.08 -6.82
CA PHE A 7 -15.65 -8.51 -5.45
C PHE A 7 -16.26 -7.56 -4.41
N ILE A 8 -16.10 -6.24 -4.57
CA ILE A 8 -16.63 -5.24 -3.65
C ILE A 8 -18.17 -5.32 -3.56
N ARG A 9 -18.87 -5.53 -4.69
CA ARG A 9 -20.33 -5.69 -4.67
C ARG A 9 -20.79 -6.95 -3.94
N LYS A 10 -19.98 -8.01 -3.95
CA LYS A 10 -20.29 -9.27 -3.25
C LYS A 10 -20.18 -9.17 -1.74
N LEU A 11 -19.50 -8.15 -1.22
CA LEU A 11 -19.34 -7.98 0.23
C LEU A 11 -20.66 -7.75 0.97
N ASP A 12 -21.65 -7.16 0.30
CA ASP A 12 -22.99 -7.00 0.87
C ASP A 12 -23.72 -8.33 1.10
N ALA A 13 -23.32 -9.39 0.39
CA ALA A 13 -23.88 -10.73 0.56
C ALA A 13 -23.11 -11.57 1.61
N VAL A 14 -21.98 -11.09 2.11
CA VAL A 14 -21.19 -11.79 3.13
C VAL A 14 -21.87 -11.65 4.49
N PRO A 15 -22.28 -12.75 5.15
CA PRO A 15 -23.00 -12.68 6.42
C PRO A 15 -22.21 -11.93 7.50
N GLY A 16 -22.87 -11.02 8.22
CA GLY A 16 -22.26 -10.27 9.31
C GLY A 16 -21.27 -9.17 8.89
N TRP A 17 -20.99 -9.01 7.59
CA TRP A 17 -19.98 -8.06 7.09
C TRP A 17 -20.33 -6.61 7.41
N ARG A 18 -21.59 -6.22 7.22
CA ARG A 18 -22.06 -4.86 7.51
C ARG A 18 -22.03 -4.56 9.00
N GLU A 19 -22.47 -5.51 9.81
CA GLU A 19 -22.54 -5.42 11.26
C GLU A 19 -21.15 -5.35 11.88
N ALA A 20 -20.21 -6.19 11.43
CA ALA A 20 -18.82 -6.16 11.87
C ALA A 20 -18.14 -4.84 11.50
N ARG A 21 -18.36 -4.33 10.29
CA ARG A 21 -17.80 -3.04 9.85
C ARG A 21 -18.36 -1.86 10.65
N LEU A 22 -19.66 -1.87 10.92
CA LEU A 22 -20.31 -0.84 11.74
C LEU A 22 -19.79 -0.88 13.18
N SER A 23 -19.65 -2.08 13.76
CA SER A 23 -19.09 -2.26 15.11
C SER A 23 -17.67 -1.72 15.19
N ASN A 24 -16.80 -2.04 14.22
CA ASN A 24 -15.43 -1.52 14.16
C ASN A 24 -15.39 0.00 13.97
N PHE A 25 -16.29 0.57 13.16
CA PHE A 25 -16.39 2.01 12.95
C PHE A 25 -16.80 2.74 14.23
N VAL A 26 -17.82 2.23 14.93
CA VAL A 26 -18.29 2.80 16.20
C VAL A 26 -17.20 2.71 17.27
N ALA A 27 -16.50 1.57 17.37
CA ALA A 27 -15.38 1.41 18.29
C ALA A 27 -14.22 2.38 17.97
N ALA A 28 -13.94 2.62 16.68
CA ALA A 28 -12.93 3.60 16.27
C ALA A 28 -13.33 5.04 16.61
N MET A 29 -14.63 5.39 16.53
CA MET A 29 -15.13 6.71 16.94
C MET A 29 -15.10 6.93 18.46
N ASP A 30 -15.23 5.85 19.25
CA ASP A 30 -15.20 5.93 20.72
C ASP A 30 -13.80 6.19 21.28
N LEU A 31 -12.75 5.76 20.57
CA LEU A 31 -11.35 6.02 20.96
C LEU A 31 -11.05 7.51 21.13
N ASP A 32 -11.74 8.37 20.38
CA ASP A 32 -11.59 9.83 20.44
C ASP A 32 -12.49 10.49 21.50
N GLY A 33 -13.24 9.71 22.29
CA GLY A 33 -14.18 10.22 23.30
C GLY A 33 -15.34 11.02 22.70
N MET A 34 -15.63 10.83 21.41
CA MET A 34 -16.66 11.54 20.66
C MET A 34 -18.09 11.09 21.01
N LEU A 35 -18.24 10.03 21.81
CA LEU A 35 -19.52 9.46 22.18
C LEU A 35 -19.87 9.80 23.63
N SER A 36 -21.11 10.25 23.82
CA SER A 36 -21.60 10.76 25.11
C SER A 36 -21.77 9.68 26.19
N GLU A 37 -21.72 8.40 25.83
CA GLU A 37 -21.78 7.26 26.76
C GLU A 37 -20.59 6.31 26.52
N PRO A 38 -19.90 5.83 27.58
CA PRO A 38 -18.78 4.91 27.43
C PRO A 38 -19.24 3.57 26.84
N ILE A 39 -18.59 3.12 25.76
CA ILE A 39 -18.91 1.84 25.11
C ILE A 39 -18.24 0.65 25.82
N ASP A 40 -18.33 0.61 27.15
CA ASP A 40 -17.86 -0.55 27.92
C ASP A 40 -18.72 -1.82 27.68
N LYS A 41 -19.79 -1.71 26.87
CA LYS A 41 -20.77 -2.78 26.61
C LYS A 41 -20.79 -3.33 25.18
N MET A 42 -20.15 -2.69 24.21
CA MET A 42 -20.22 -3.14 22.82
C MET A 42 -19.04 -4.08 22.55
N LYS A 43 -19.24 -5.36 22.91
CA LYS A 43 -18.29 -6.41 22.54
C LYS A 43 -18.28 -6.56 21.02
N PRO A 44 -17.11 -6.83 20.39
CA PRO A 44 -17.06 -7.25 19.00
C PRO A 44 -18.08 -8.37 18.80
N ILE A 45 -18.84 -8.30 17.70
CA ILE A 45 -19.81 -9.33 17.36
C ILE A 45 -19.03 -10.64 17.24
N ALA A 46 -19.31 -11.61 18.13
CA ALA A 46 -18.75 -12.94 18.03
C ALA A 46 -19.44 -13.64 16.85
N LEU A 47 -18.75 -13.71 15.71
CA LEU A 47 -19.27 -14.41 14.54
C LEU A 47 -19.05 -15.91 14.71
N PRO A 48 -19.82 -16.76 14.02
CA PRO A 48 -19.50 -18.18 13.91
C PRO A 48 -18.10 -18.37 13.31
N PRO A 49 -17.33 -19.39 13.73
CA PRO A 49 -15.94 -19.59 13.28
C PRO A 49 -15.77 -19.63 11.75
N GLU A 50 -16.75 -20.19 11.03
CA GLU A 50 -16.74 -20.23 9.57
C GLU A 50 -16.88 -18.84 8.94
N ILE A 51 -17.73 -17.98 9.53
CA ILE A 51 -17.93 -16.61 9.07
C ILE A 51 -16.71 -15.75 9.41
N ASP A 52 -16.07 -15.97 10.56
CA ASP A 52 -14.80 -15.32 10.90
C ASP A 52 -13.71 -15.60 9.85
N LEU A 53 -13.60 -16.84 9.37
CA LEU A 53 -12.65 -17.21 8.31
C LEU A 53 -12.98 -16.52 6.97
N GLN A 54 -14.26 -16.39 6.63
CA GLN A 54 -14.69 -15.62 5.44
C GLN A 54 -14.33 -14.14 5.58
N HIS A 55 -14.56 -13.55 6.75
CA HIS A 55 -14.21 -12.16 7.06
C HIS A 55 -12.70 -11.93 7.00
N ALA A 56 -11.90 -12.90 7.44
CA ALA A 56 -10.45 -12.84 7.34
C ALA A 56 -9.99 -12.70 5.88
N VAL A 57 -10.50 -13.54 4.97
CA VAL A 57 -10.19 -13.44 3.53
C VAL A 57 -10.59 -12.08 2.95
N VAL A 58 -11.81 -11.61 3.24
CA VAL A 58 -12.29 -10.30 2.77
C VAL A 58 -11.40 -9.16 3.29
N THR A 59 -11.08 -9.19 4.58
CA THR A 59 -10.28 -8.14 5.23
C THR A 59 -8.88 -8.09 4.63
N ARG A 60 -8.22 -9.23 4.46
CA ARG A 60 -6.89 -9.30 3.83
C ARG A 60 -6.90 -8.80 2.38
N TYR A 61 -7.96 -9.06 1.63
CA TYR A 61 -8.11 -8.50 0.29
C TYR A 61 -8.26 -6.96 0.32
N LEU A 62 -9.10 -6.42 1.21
CA LEU A 62 -9.26 -4.98 1.35
C LEU A 62 -7.99 -4.26 1.85
N GLU A 63 -7.20 -4.92 2.70
CA GLU A 63 -5.87 -4.43 3.09
C GLU A 63 -4.89 -4.33 1.90
N LEU A 64 -5.06 -5.16 0.85
CA LEU A 64 -4.31 -5.01 -0.40
C LEU A 64 -4.83 -3.81 -1.21
N CYS A 65 -6.15 -3.64 -1.32
CA CYS A 65 -6.75 -2.47 -1.99
C CYS A 65 -6.24 -1.16 -1.40
N ASP A 66 -6.29 -1.02 -0.07
CA ASP A 66 -5.77 0.15 0.64
C ASP A 66 -4.28 0.39 0.35
N LEU A 67 -3.49 -0.69 0.32
CA LEU A 67 -2.06 -0.58 0.06
C LEU A 67 -1.75 -0.13 -1.37
N VAL A 68 -2.52 -0.56 -2.37
CA VAL A 68 -2.39 -0.03 -3.75
C VAL A 68 -2.67 1.47 -3.78
N LEU A 69 -3.70 1.93 -3.08
CA LEU A 69 -4.01 3.36 -2.94
C LEU A 69 -2.87 4.12 -2.23
N SER A 70 -2.26 3.52 -1.21
CA SER A 70 -1.12 4.08 -0.50
C SER A 70 0.12 4.22 -1.41
N VAL A 71 0.41 3.22 -2.25
CA VAL A 71 1.46 3.30 -3.28
C VAL A 71 1.17 4.43 -4.25
N LYS A 72 -0.06 4.54 -4.76
CA LYS A 72 -0.46 5.60 -5.70
C LYS A 72 -0.37 6.99 -5.05
N SER A 73 -0.67 7.09 -3.75
CA SER A 73 -0.48 8.32 -2.98
C SER A 73 0.97 8.77 -2.89
N CYS A 74 1.96 7.86 -3.01
CA CYS A 74 3.37 8.25 -3.08
C CYS A 74 3.68 9.16 -4.29
N GLU A 75 2.91 9.07 -5.39
CA GLU A 75 3.00 10.01 -6.52
C GLU A 75 2.78 11.45 -6.06
N TYR A 76 1.83 11.66 -5.15
CA TYR A 76 1.52 12.98 -4.60
C TYR A 76 2.65 13.49 -3.71
N TYR A 77 3.21 12.62 -2.86
CA TYR A 77 4.35 12.98 -2.01
C TYR A 77 5.56 13.39 -2.84
N PHE A 78 5.88 12.70 -3.94
CA PHE A 78 6.97 13.15 -4.82
C PHE A 78 6.71 14.55 -5.42
N ARG A 79 5.46 14.86 -5.81
CA ARG A 79 5.13 16.11 -6.49
C ARG A 79 5.19 17.35 -5.63
N ARG A 80 4.92 17.23 -4.33
CA ARG A 80 4.81 18.37 -3.44
C ARG A 80 5.93 18.33 -2.42
N PHE A 81 6.70 19.40 -2.35
CA PHE A 81 7.64 19.63 -1.26
C PHE A 81 6.96 20.52 -0.21
N PRO A 82 6.45 19.99 0.91
CA PRO A 82 5.71 20.78 1.89
C PRO A 82 6.61 21.44 2.95
N PHE A 83 7.93 21.24 2.90
CA PHE A 83 8.84 21.57 4.01
C PHE A 83 9.51 22.94 3.88
N ASN A 84 8.84 23.92 3.28
CA ASN A 84 9.41 25.27 3.19
C ASN A 84 9.55 25.89 4.58
N GLY A 85 10.78 26.27 4.97
CA GLY A 85 11.08 26.79 6.31
C GLY A 85 11.17 25.73 7.40
N LEU A 86 11.10 24.44 7.05
CA LEU A 86 11.28 23.30 7.96
C LEU A 86 12.65 22.66 7.74
N PRO A 87 13.17 21.88 8.70
CA PRO A 87 14.53 21.33 8.63
C PRO A 87 14.71 20.22 7.58
N VAL A 88 13.62 19.74 6.96
CA VAL A 88 13.69 18.68 5.96
C VAL A 88 14.17 19.25 4.63
N THR A 89 15.28 18.73 4.13
CA THR A 89 15.87 19.15 2.85
C THR A 89 15.18 18.50 1.65
N PRO A 90 15.30 19.08 0.44
CA PRO A 90 14.79 18.45 -0.78
C PRO A 90 15.36 17.05 -1.06
N HIS A 91 16.62 16.82 -0.69
CA HIS A 91 17.28 15.51 -0.76
C HIS A 91 16.60 14.50 0.17
N GLU A 92 16.51 14.82 1.47
CA GLU A 92 15.90 13.93 2.46
C GLU A 92 14.44 13.62 2.13
N HIS A 93 13.70 14.61 1.62
CA HIS A 93 12.36 14.39 1.15
C HIS A 93 12.30 13.33 0.04
N LEU A 94 13.12 13.43 -1.01
CA LEU A 94 13.11 12.46 -2.10
C LEU A 94 13.50 11.07 -1.60
N SER A 95 14.55 10.95 -0.79
CA SER A 95 14.98 9.66 -0.23
C SER A 95 13.89 9.04 0.63
N ASN A 96 13.32 9.78 1.59
CA ASN A 96 12.26 9.29 2.47
C ASN A 96 11.03 8.81 1.70
N VAL A 97 10.63 9.52 0.64
CA VAL A 97 9.48 9.10 -0.19
C VAL A 97 9.82 7.86 -1.02
N CYS A 98 11.06 7.69 -1.48
CA CYS A 98 11.51 6.44 -2.11
C CYS A 98 11.46 5.26 -1.13
N GLU A 99 12.01 5.42 0.07
CA GLU A 99 12.00 4.37 1.10
C GLU A 99 10.57 3.98 1.51
N LEU A 100 9.68 4.96 1.65
CA LEU A 100 8.25 4.73 1.86
C LEU A 100 7.67 3.91 0.70
N TYR A 101 7.90 4.34 -0.54
CA TYR A 101 7.42 3.66 -1.73
C TYR A 101 7.86 2.19 -1.79
N PHE A 102 9.16 1.90 -1.60
CA PHE A 102 9.67 0.52 -1.59
C PHE A 102 9.06 -0.31 -0.46
N SER A 103 8.90 0.30 0.73
CA SER A 103 8.26 -0.35 1.87
C SER A 103 6.82 -0.74 1.57
N ARG A 104 6.05 0.10 0.86
CA ARG A 104 4.67 -0.22 0.47
C ARG A 104 4.59 -1.37 -0.54
N ILE A 105 5.50 -1.42 -1.51
CA ILE A 105 5.58 -2.54 -2.47
C ILE A 105 5.93 -3.85 -1.74
N TYR A 106 6.89 -3.81 -0.82
CA TYR A 106 7.24 -4.97 -0.01
C TYR A 106 6.07 -5.45 0.87
N GLN A 107 5.37 -4.51 1.54
CA GLN A 107 4.19 -4.82 2.34
C GLN A 107 3.10 -5.51 1.52
N PHE A 108 2.97 -5.18 0.22
CA PHE A 108 1.97 -5.81 -0.64
C PHE A 108 2.26 -7.29 -0.83
N LYS A 109 3.53 -7.64 -1.06
CA LYS A 109 3.97 -9.03 -1.14
C LYS A 109 3.65 -9.81 0.13
N GLU A 110 3.94 -9.25 1.30
CA GLU A 110 3.71 -9.95 2.58
C GLU A 110 2.22 -10.06 2.91
N ARG A 111 1.42 -9.01 2.66
CA ARG A 111 -0.05 -9.08 2.82
C ARG A 111 -0.70 -10.04 1.83
N LEU A 112 -0.14 -10.17 0.62
CA LEU A 112 -0.60 -11.15 -0.35
C LEU A 112 -0.38 -12.57 0.17
N LYS A 113 0.75 -12.88 0.82
CA LYS A 113 0.94 -14.18 1.49
C LYS A 113 -0.09 -14.41 2.59
N ASN A 114 -0.33 -13.41 3.44
CA ASN A 114 -1.33 -13.55 4.51
C ASN A 114 -2.75 -13.79 3.97
N LEU A 115 -3.10 -13.21 2.82
CA LEU A 115 -4.35 -13.51 2.12
C LEU A 115 -4.38 -14.96 1.65
N VAL A 116 -3.29 -15.45 1.07
CA VAL A 116 -3.18 -16.85 0.63
C VAL A 116 -3.34 -17.80 1.80
N ASP A 117 -2.64 -17.55 2.91
CA ASP A 117 -2.77 -18.37 4.12
C ASP A 117 -4.22 -18.39 4.62
N ALA A 118 -4.93 -17.25 4.59
CA ALA A 118 -6.33 -17.18 4.96
C ALA A 118 -7.25 -17.99 4.02
N VAL A 119 -6.96 -17.98 2.71
CA VAL A 119 -7.68 -18.79 1.72
C VAL A 119 -7.40 -20.28 1.90
N ASP A 120 -6.15 -20.66 2.16
CA ASP A 120 -5.73 -22.05 2.39
C ASP A 120 -6.42 -22.63 3.63
N VAL A 121 -6.61 -21.84 4.69
CA VAL A 121 -7.35 -22.25 5.88
C VAL A 121 -8.85 -22.40 5.59
N LEU A 122 -9.47 -21.45 4.90
CA LEU A 122 -10.91 -21.46 4.65
C LEU A 122 -11.31 -22.51 3.59
N VAL A 123 -10.55 -22.64 2.51
CA VAL A 123 -10.84 -23.51 1.37
C VAL A 123 -9.59 -24.27 0.93
N PRO A 124 -9.09 -25.29 1.67
CA PRO A 124 -7.82 -25.97 1.37
C PRO A 124 -7.68 -26.59 -0.04
N LYS A 125 -8.81 -26.78 -0.75
CA LYS A 125 -8.87 -27.33 -2.11
C LYS A 125 -9.41 -26.31 -3.12
N HIS A 126 -9.09 -25.03 -2.91
CA HIS A 126 -9.53 -23.92 -3.77
C HIS A 126 -8.98 -23.97 -5.21
N GLY A 127 -7.93 -24.77 -5.48
CA GLY A 127 -7.39 -24.99 -6.82
C GLY A 127 -6.61 -23.80 -7.42
N ILE A 128 -6.35 -22.75 -6.63
CA ILE A 128 -5.58 -21.57 -7.05
C ILE A 128 -4.09 -21.86 -6.85
N GLN A 129 -3.26 -21.51 -7.83
CA GLN A 129 -1.81 -21.65 -7.71
C GLN A 129 -1.17 -20.31 -7.30
N PHE A 130 -1.19 -20.01 -6.00
CA PHE A 130 -0.64 -18.76 -5.48
C PHE A 130 0.90 -18.68 -5.50
N GLY A 131 1.60 -19.81 -5.39
CA GLY A 131 3.07 -19.86 -5.42
C GLY A 131 3.68 -19.21 -6.69
N PRO A 132 3.29 -19.66 -7.90
CA PRO A 132 3.70 -19.01 -9.15
C PRO A 132 3.31 -17.53 -9.22
N PHE A 133 2.13 -17.17 -8.72
CA PHE A 133 1.65 -15.79 -8.72
C PHE A 133 2.51 -14.87 -7.84
N ILE A 134 2.84 -15.28 -6.61
CA ILE A 134 3.75 -14.56 -5.71
C ILE A 134 5.16 -14.44 -6.32
N LYS A 135 5.65 -15.50 -6.99
CA LYS A 135 6.94 -15.44 -7.70
C LYS A 135 6.92 -14.43 -8.84
N GLN A 136 5.83 -14.38 -9.61
CA GLN A 136 5.66 -13.40 -10.69
C GLN A 136 5.60 -11.97 -10.13
N PHE A 137 4.91 -11.75 -9.01
CA PHE A 137 4.94 -10.47 -8.30
C PHE A 137 6.36 -10.09 -7.90
N ALA A 138 7.08 -11.00 -7.23
CA ALA A 138 8.43 -10.74 -6.77
C ALA A 138 9.39 -10.42 -7.92
N LYS A 139 9.22 -11.04 -9.10
CA LYS A 139 9.98 -10.73 -10.31
C LYS A 139 9.62 -9.37 -10.89
N GLU A 140 8.34 -9.03 -10.95
CA GLU A 140 7.87 -7.76 -11.51
C GLU A 140 8.38 -6.55 -10.72
N PHE A 141 8.43 -6.68 -9.39
CA PHE A 141 8.83 -5.65 -8.44
C PHE A 141 10.18 -5.94 -7.76
N ASP A 142 11.04 -6.70 -8.44
CA ASP A 142 12.31 -7.18 -7.89
C ASP A 142 13.23 -6.02 -7.47
N GLN A 143 13.28 -4.95 -8.26
CA GLN A 143 14.05 -3.76 -7.92
C GLN A 143 13.56 -3.15 -6.60
N GLU A 144 12.27 -2.87 -6.47
CA GLU A 144 11.69 -2.24 -5.29
C GLU A 144 11.86 -3.11 -4.03
N ILE A 145 11.77 -4.44 -4.18
CA ILE A 145 12.00 -5.40 -3.09
C ILE A 145 13.48 -5.42 -2.68
N ARG A 146 14.40 -5.42 -3.65
CA ARG A 146 15.85 -5.39 -3.37
C ARG A 146 16.26 -4.11 -2.68
N GLU A 147 15.83 -2.95 -3.19
CA GLU A 147 16.09 -1.66 -2.56
C GLU A 147 15.58 -1.63 -1.12
N ARG A 148 14.32 -2.03 -0.88
CA ARG A 148 13.77 -2.12 0.48
C ARG A 148 14.64 -2.98 1.39
N ASN A 149 15.06 -4.16 0.93
CA ASN A 149 15.85 -5.07 1.75
C ASN A 149 17.25 -4.53 2.01
N GLN A 150 17.86 -3.85 1.04
CA GLN A 150 19.14 -3.18 1.22
C GLN A 150 19.03 -2.07 2.28
N ILE A 151 17.97 -1.26 2.18
CA ILE A 151 17.69 -0.17 3.12
C ILE A 151 17.47 -0.67 4.55
N HIS A 152 16.70 -1.75 4.68
CA HIS A 152 16.36 -2.30 5.98
C HIS A 152 17.54 -2.97 6.70
N HIS A 153 18.58 -3.42 5.97
CA HIS A 153 19.65 -4.23 6.54
C HIS A 153 21.05 -3.60 6.50
N PHE A 154 21.32 -2.64 5.61
CA PHE A 154 22.69 -2.22 5.34
C PHE A 154 22.88 -0.70 5.36
N GLU A 155 22.19 0.05 4.49
CA GLU A 155 22.53 1.45 4.22
C GLU A 155 21.30 2.28 3.85
N ARG A 156 21.38 3.62 3.93
CA ARG A 156 20.31 4.49 3.42
C ARG A 156 20.18 4.35 1.90
N PHE A 157 18.98 4.64 1.38
CA PHE A 157 18.77 4.64 -0.06
C PHE A 157 19.70 5.64 -0.77
N ALA A 158 20.39 5.18 -1.81
CA ALA A 158 21.30 5.97 -2.61
C ALA A 158 20.86 5.98 -4.08
N ASP A 159 20.71 7.17 -4.65
CA ASP A 159 20.37 7.39 -6.05
C ASP A 159 21.18 8.59 -6.55
N LEU A 160 21.87 8.42 -7.67
CA LEU A 160 22.80 9.44 -8.18
C LEU A 160 22.11 10.77 -8.53
N ASP A 161 20.86 10.70 -8.99
CA ASP A 161 20.09 11.91 -9.33
C ASP A 161 19.61 12.62 -8.06
N ILE A 162 19.26 11.87 -7.00
CA ILE A 162 18.98 12.43 -5.67
C ILE A 162 20.25 13.00 -5.03
N GLU A 163 21.39 12.32 -5.15
CA GLU A 163 22.69 12.79 -4.66
C GLU A 163 23.08 14.12 -5.30
N ARG A 164 22.77 14.32 -6.59
CA ARG A 164 22.97 15.61 -7.26
C ARG A 164 22.16 16.74 -6.60
N VAL A 165 20.95 16.47 -6.10
CA VAL A 165 20.13 17.44 -5.36
C VAL A 165 20.78 17.79 -4.02
N TYR A 166 21.41 16.83 -3.35
CA TYR A 166 22.19 17.08 -2.14
C TYR A 166 23.41 17.93 -2.44
N LEU A 167 24.25 17.52 -3.40
CA LEU A 167 25.49 18.21 -3.75
C LEU A 167 25.24 19.66 -4.17
N THR A 168 24.22 19.92 -5.00
CA THR A 168 23.86 21.30 -5.39
C THR A 168 23.32 22.13 -4.21
N GLY A 169 22.64 21.49 -3.24
CA GLY A 169 22.26 22.13 -1.99
C GLY A 169 23.44 22.52 -1.11
N MET A 170 24.45 21.64 -1.00
CA MET A 170 25.68 21.93 -0.28
C MET A 170 26.48 23.07 -0.91
N HIS A 171 26.50 23.14 -2.25
CA HIS A 171 27.14 24.24 -2.96
C HIS A 171 26.43 25.58 -2.75
N ASP A 172 25.10 25.61 -2.60
CA ASP A 172 24.37 26.84 -2.27
C ASP A 172 24.73 27.37 -0.89
N ILE A 173 24.97 26.48 0.07
CA ILE A 173 25.41 26.83 1.43
C ILE A 173 26.87 27.32 1.43
N ALA A 174 27.76 26.60 0.75
CA ALA A 174 29.18 26.94 0.72
C ALA A 174 29.49 28.17 -0.15
N PHE A 175 28.72 28.38 -1.23
CA PHE A 175 28.93 29.44 -2.22
C PHE A 175 27.61 30.15 -2.56
N PRO A 176 27.04 30.92 -1.60
CA PRO A 176 25.77 31.58 -1.78
C PRO A 176 25.78 32.57 -2.96
N ASN A 177 24.60 32.79 -3.55
CA ASN A 177 24.36 33.73 -4.66
C ASN A 177 25.02 33.38 -6.01
N LYS A 178 25.52 32.15 -6.19
CA LYS A 178 26.05 31.67 -7.48
C LYS A 178 25.03 30.91 -8.35
N GLY A 179 23.74 31.02 -8.03
CA GLY A 179 22.67 30.34 -8.78
C GLY A 179 22.41 28.88 -8.37
N TRP A 180 23.22 28.30 -7.47
CA TRP A 180 23.08 26.92 -6.99
C TRP A 180 21.69 26.60 -6.43
N LYS A 181 21.06 27.52 -5.70
CA LYS A 181 19.66 27.37 -5.26
C LYS A 181 18.67 27.13 -6.40
N ALA A 182 18.83 27.84 -7.51
CA ALA A 182 17.95 27.68 -8.67
C ALA A 182 18.20 26.34 -9.35
N GLU A 183 19.47 25.97 -9.48
CA GLU A 183 19.90 24.69 -10.04
C GLU A 183 19.42 23.49 -9.21
N GLN A 184 19.57 23.54 -7.88
CA GLN A 184 19.03 22.54 -6.96
C GLN A 184 17.52 22.36 -7.15
N ARG A 185 16.77 23.47 -7.24
CA ARG A 185 15.31 23.42 -7.45
C ARG A 185 14.94 22.80 -8.80
N LEU A 186 15.73 23.06 -9.84
CA LEU A 186 15.53 22.46 -11.16
C LEU A 186 15.77 20.95 -11.11
N TYR A 187 16.87 20.50 -10.53
CA TYR A 187 17.14 19.05 -10.38
C TYR A 187 16.12 18.38 -9.50
N TYR A 188 15.79 18.95 -8.35
CA TYR A 188 14.74 18.42 -7.47
C TYR A 188 13.44 18.19 -8.24
N ARG A 189 12.97 19.18 -9.00
CA ARG A 189 11.72 19.05 -9.78
C ARG A 189 11.81 17.97 -10.85
N LYS A 190 12.96 17.83 -11.51
CA LYS A 190 13.21 16.78 -12.50
C LYS A 190 13.08 15.40 -11.85
N VAL A 191 13.85 15.15 -10.79
CA VAL A 191 13.90 13.86 -10.08
C VAL A 191 12.55 13.51 -9.47
N ALA A 192 11.91 14.47 -8.81
CA ALA A 192 10.55 14.34 -8.29
C ALA A 192 9.55 13.90 -9.38
N LYS A 193 9.63 14.49 -10.57
CA LYS A 193 8.74 14.15 -11.69
C LYS A 193 9.00 12.75 -12.22
N GLU A 194 10.27 12.35 -12.35
CA GLU A 194 10.66 11.02 -12.82
C GLU A 194 10.20 9.92 -11.86
N TRP A 195 10.42 10.12 -10.55
CA TRP A 195 9.92 9.21 -9.53
C TRP A 195 8.41 9.16 -9.45
N ALA A 196 7.72 10.30 -9.52
CA ALA A 196 6.25 10.33 -9.58
C ALA A 196 5.72 9.54 -10.79
N GLN A 197 6.38 9.61 -11.95
CA GLN A 197 6.02 8.82 -13.12
C GLN A 197 6.27 7.32 -12.92
N ARG A 198 7.39 6.95 -12.26
CA ARG A 198 7.69 5.55 -11.91
C ARG A 198 6.62 4.98 -10.98
N VAL A 199 6.29 5.70 -9.90
CA VAL A 199 5.23 5.31 -8.96
C VAL A 199 3.89 5.14 -9.69
N ARG A 200 3.51 6.07 -10.56
CA ARG A 200 2.27 5.96 -11.34
C ARG A 200 2.22 4.67 -12.17
N LYS A 201 3.27 4.39 -12.93
CA LYS A 201 3.36 3.17 -13.77
C LYS A 201 3.26 1.91 -12.93
N ARG A 202 3.96 1.88 -11.79
CA ARG A 202 3.99 0.75 -10.87
C ARG A 202 2.67 0.59 -10.10
N GLY A 203 2.00 1.68 -9.75
CA GLY A 203 0.65 1.66 -9.18
C GLY A 203 -0.38 1.07 -10.15
N ALA A 204 -0.34 1.43 -11.43
CA ALA A 204 -1.18 0.82 -12.45
C ALA A 204 -0.89 -0.68 -12.62
N ARG A 205 0.37 -1.10 -12.45
CA ARG A 205 0.73 -2.51 -12.46
C ARG A 205 0.17 -3.26 -11.25
N LEU A 206 0.17 -2.63 -10.07
CA LEU A 206 -0.47 -3.20 -8.87
C LEU A 206 -1.99 -3.33 -9.03
N ASP A 207 -2.66 -2.39 -9.69
CA ASP A 207 -4.09 -2.52 -10.01
C ASP A 207 -4.35 -3.84 -10.76
N ALA A 208 -3.51 -4.19 -11.75
CA ALA A 208 -3.63 -5.46 -12.49
C ALA A 208 -3.36 -6.71 -11.62
N PHE A 209 -2.45 -6.64 -10.65
CA PHE A 209 -2.26 -7.73 -9.68
C PHE A 209 -3.46 -7.87 -8.75
N LEU A 210 -4.01 -6.75 -8.28
CA LEU A 210 -5.18 -6.72 -7.41
C LEU A 210 -6.40 -7.33 -8.10
N ASP A 211 -6.64 -6.96 -9.37
CA ASP A 211 -7.72 -7.54 -10.19
C ASP A 211 -7.57 -9.05 -10.37
N ALA A 212 -6.35 -9.53 -10.65
CA ALA A 212 -6.08 -10.95 -10.78
C ALA A 212 -6.32 -11.72 -9.47
N VAL A 213 -6.02 -11.10 -8.31
CA VAL A 213 -6.34 -11.66 -7.00
C VAL A 213 -7.86 -11.72 -6.81
N ALA A 214 -8.61 -10.64 -7.09
CA ALA A 214 -10.06 -10.66 -7.01
C ALA A 214 -10.67 -11.76 -7.90
N GLU A 215 -10.20 -11.90 -9.13
CA GLU A 215 -10.65 -12.95 -10.04
C GLU A 215 -10.39 -14.35 -9.47
N ALA A 216 -9.21 -14.58 -8.89
CA ALA A 216 -8.89 -15.84 -8.25
C ALA A 216 -9.80 -16.13 -7.04
N LEU A 217 -10.05 -15.12 -6.19
CA LEU A 217 -10.94 -15.25 -5.03
C LEU A 217 -12.38 -15.54 -5.45
N LEU A 218 -12.91 -14.81 -6.44
CA LEU A 218 -14.27 -15.03 -6.96
C LEU A 218 -14.47 -16.45 -7.50
N ARG A 219 -13.43 -17.07 -8.06
CA ARG A 219 -13.48 -18.46 -8.57
C ARG A 219 -13.23 -19.51 -7.49
N GLY A 220 -12.32 -19.26 -6.56
CA GLY A 220 -11.85 -20.24 -5.58
C GLY A 220 -12.56 -20.20 -4.22
N CYS A 221 -13.30 -19.13 -3.92
CA CYS A 221 -14.01 -18.98 -2.65
C CYS A 221 -15.53 -19.09 -2.87
N PRO A 222 -16.17 -20.22 -2.49
CA PRO A 222 -17.59 -20.46 -2.75
C PRO A 222 -18.54 -19.41 -2.17
N PHE A 223 -18.18 -18.82 -1.02
CA PHE A 223 -19.00 -17.78 -0.37
C PHE A 223 -19.08 -16.47 -1.18
N LEU A 224 -18.20 -16.29 -2.17
CA LEU A 224 -18.19 -15.14 -3.09
C LEU A 224 -18.83 -15.47 -4.45
N ALA A 225 -19.17 -16.73 -4.72
CA ALA A 225 -19.77 -17.14 -5.99
C ALA A 225 -21.19 -16.54 -6.16
N ASP A 226 -21.61 -16.36 -7.41
CA ASP A 226 -23.02 -16.07 -7.72
C ASP A 226 -23.89 -17.20 -7.17
N ARG A 227 -24.68 -16.93 -6.13
CA ARG A 227 -25.89 -17.73 -5.89
C ARG A 227 -26.82 -17.38 -7.05
N GLY A 228 -26.95 -18.32 -8.00
CA GLY A 228 -27.97 -18.27 -9.04
C GLY A 228 -29.36 -18.12 -8.45
#